data_AF-D2YCJ9-F1
#
_entry.id   AF-D2YCJ9-F1
#
_cell.length_a   1.000
_cell.length_b   1.000
_cell.length_c   1.000
_cell.angle_alpha   90.00
_cell.angle_beta   90.00
_cell.angle_gamma   90.00
#
_symmetry.space_group_name_H-M   'P 1'
#
loop_
_entity.id
_entity.type
_entity.pdbx_description
1 polymer ?
#
loop_
_entity_poly.entity_id
_entity_poly.type
_entity_poly.pdbx_seq_one_letter_code
_entity_poly.pdbx_strand_id
1 'polypeptide(L)'
;MKLAIVSIGLFTLLGTAGCTSYPEKGRGGIAEAYMNGEFAPVMPDEPLGPEHGLRFDWQLSKLHLESLIREGAKWCFPAAVVQALEKQNRIARQLDGGLLLDAANDLVIQRKRLNQLEQQLDYVTSQTRCVPPQNEQSFVNSLSLIEELNRLLNVDNQFAINSTEINPKYMGNLAIAADKLKARQDLTLSVTGHADSSGNSEFNEKLAMGRAEQVKRYLTIFGLAPERITTHSLGESLPLYVGETPGVKLTNRRVSIEIITADSPNLSKQGRELYEQE
;
A
#
# COMPACT_ATOMS: atom_id res chain seq x y z
N MET A 1 51.15 8.51 61.03
CA MET A 1 50.38 9.06 59.90
C MET A 1 50.14 7.95 58.88
N LYS A 2 48.95 7.35 58.87
CA LYS A 2 48.52 6.37 57.86
C LYS A 2 47.15 6.80 57.36
N LEU A 3 47.07 7.04 56.05
CA LEU A 3 45.87 7.38 55.29
C LEU A 3 44.86 6.22 55.34
N ALA A 4 43.60 6.53 55.61
CA ALA A 4 42.46 5.66 55.32
C ALA A 4 41.73 6.22 54.09
N ILE A 5 41.73 5.44 53.01
CA ILE A 5 41.11 5.78 51.72
C ILE A 5 39.62 5.41 51.81
N VAL A 6 38.77 6.39 51.49
CA VAL A 6 37.32 6.31 51.46
C VAL A 6 36.87 5.41 50.30
N SER A 7 35.99 4.46 50.61
CA SER A 7 35.31 3.56 49.67
C SER A 7 34.38 4.34 48.73
N ILE A 8 34.65 4.31 47.43
CA ILE A 8 33.72 4.74 46.38
C ILE A 8 33.16 3.48 45.73
N GLY A 9 31.91 3.16 46.06
CA GLY A 9 31.14 2.11 45.41
C GLY A 9 30.72 2.55 44.01
N LEU A 10 31.38 2.00 42.98
CA LEU A 10 30.96 2.12 41.59
C LEU A 10 30.15 0.88 41.21
N PHE A 11 28.84 0.94 41.40
CA PHE A 11 27.91 -0.07 40.92
C PHE A 11 27.69 0.15 39.43
N THR A 12 28.47 -0.52 38.57
CA THR A 12 28.23 -0.59 37.13
C THR A 12 27.02 -1.47 36.86
N LEU A 13 25.84 -0.84 36.81
CA LEU A 13 24.62 -1.44 36.31
C LEU A 13 24.65 -1.39 34.78
N LEU A 14 25.20 -2.42 34.13
CA LEU A 14 24.99 -2.64 32.70
C LEU A 14 23.50 -2.98 32.48
N GLY A 15 22.69 -1.96 32.19
CA GLY A 15 21.35 -2.15 31.68
C GLY A 15 21.43 -2.68 30.25
N THR A 16 21.40 -3.99 30.06
CA THR A 16 21.09 -4.60 28.76
C THR A 16 19.61 -4.37 28.48
N ALA A 17 19.26 -3.19 27.96
CA ALA A 17 17.97 -2.98 27.31
C ALA A 17 18.01 -3.74 25.99
N GLY A 18 17.68 -5.03 26.04
CA GLY A 18 17.39 -5.81 24.83
C GLY A 18 16.08 -5.30 24.26
N CYS A 19 16.13 -4.59 23.13
CA CYS A 19 14.94 -4.29 22.35
C CYS A 19 14.40 -5.61 21.80
N THR A 20 13.43 -6.23 22.48
CA THR A 20 12.69 -7.37 21.92
C THR A 20 11.66 -6.80 20.96
N SER A 21 12.01 -6.62 19.68
CA SER A 21 10.97 -6.36 18.67
C SER A 21 10.29 -7.68 18.36
N TYR A 22 9.04 -7.83 18.79
CA TYR A 22 8.23 -8.94 18.32
C TYR A 22 7.76 -8.62 16.90
N PRO A 23 8.03 -9.50 15.92
CA PRO A 23 7.48 -9.35 14.58
C PRO A 23 5.95 -9.40 14.62
N GLU A 24 5.30 -8.88 13.58
CA GLU A 24 3.84 -8.98 13.43
C GLU A 24 3.38 -10.44 13.51
N LYS A 25 2.13 -10.66 13.97
CA LYS A 25 1.59 -12.01 14.10
C LYS A 25 1.72 -12.77 12.77
N GLY A 26 2.45 -13.88 12.79
CA GLY A 26 2.68 -14.73 11.62
C GLY A 26 3.95 -14.40 10.83
N ARG A 27 4.81 -13.48 11.30
CA ARG A 27 6.17 -13.23 10.81
C ARG A 27 7.20 -13.49 11.90
N GLY A 28 8.41 -13.84 11.48
CA GLY A 28 9.62 -13.95 12.30
C GLY A 28 9.70 -15.12 13.29
N GLY A 29 10.65 -16.01 13.01
CA GLY A 29 11.05 -17.20 13.76
C GLY A 29 11.95 -18.04 12.85
N ILE A 30 12.72 -19.00 13.40
CA ILE A 30 13.54 -19.91 12.57
C ILE A 30 12.70 -20.64 11.50
N ALA A 31 11.40 -20.81 11.74
CA ALA A 31 10.41 -21.34 10.81
C ALA A 31 10.23 -20.53 9.51
N GLU A 32 10.58 -19.24 9.49
CA GLU A 32 10.50 -18.40 8.27
C GLU A 32 11.75 -18.52 7.41
N ALA A 33 12.84 -19.07 7.93
CA ALA A 33 14.07 -19.34 7.18
C ALA A 33 14.02 -20.69 6.43
N TYR A 34 13.07 -21.58 6.74
CA TYR A 34 12.84 -22.86 6.02
C TYR A 34 12.04 -22.66 4.72
N MET A 35 12.16 -21.51 4.08
CA MET A 35 11.46 -21.14 2.85
C MET A 35 12.13 -21.78 1.62
N ASN A 36 12.25 -23.10 1.63
CA ASN A 36 12.49 -23.96 0.47
C ASN A 36 12.11 -25.40 0.84
N GLY A 37 10.92 -25.58 1.45
CA GLY A 37 10.34 -26.90 1.68
C GLY A 37 9.95 -27.55 0.35
N GLU A 38 10.94 -28.05 -0.40
CA GLU A 38 10.72 -29.04 -1.43
C GLU A 38 10.39 -30.36 -0.74
N PHE A 39 9.13 -30.52 -0.33
CA PHE A 39 8.65 -31.78 0.18
C PHE A 39 8.45 -32.73 -1.00
N ALA A 40 9.11 -33.89 -0.98
CA ALA A 40 8.68 -35.00 -1.81
C ALA A 40 7.32 -35.50 -1.24
N PRO A 41 6.31 -35.77 -2.09
CA PRO A 41 5.03 -36.32 -1.63
C PRO A 41 5.17 -37.64 -0.87
N VAL A 42 6.21 -38.40 -1.18
CA VAL A 42 6.53 -39.68 -0.58
C VAL A 42 8.01 -39.71 -0.24
N MET A 43 8.31 -40.02 1.03
CA MET A 43 9.68 -40.23 1.50
C MET A 43 9.99 -41.74 1.48
N PRO A 44 11.16 -42.19 1.00
CA PRO A 44 11.49 -43.61 0.88
C PRO A 44 11.43 -44.39 2.20
N ASP A 45 11.68 -43.70 3.32
CA ASP A 45 11.83 -44.30 4.65
C ASP A 45 10.58 -44.12 5.55
N GLU A 46 9.49 -43.57 5.02
CA GLU A 46 8.25 -43.28 5.78
C GLU A 46 7.11 -44.21 5.31
N PRO A 47 6.35 -44.86 6.23
CA PRO A 47 5.16 -45.62 5.84
C PRO A 47 4.09 -44.68 5.28
N LEU A 48 3.33 -45.15 4.29
CA LEU A 48 2.25 -44.36 3.70
C LEU A 48 1.16 -44.02 4.74
N GLY A 49 0.90 -42.74 4.91
CA GLY A 49 -0.17 -42.20 5.76
C GLY A 49 -0.90 -41.01 5.13
N PRO A 50 -1.92 -40.46 5.81
CA PRO A 50 -2.78 -39.40 5.29
C PRO A 50 -2.04 -38.10 4.94
N GLU A 51 -0.92 -37.83 5.60
CA GLU A 51 -0.03 -36.69 5.34
C GLU A 51 0.56 -36.69 3.93
N HIS A 52 0.77 -37.87 3.34
CA HIS A 52 1.28 -38.00 1.97
C HIS A 52 0.30 -37.44 0.94
N GLY A 53 -1.00 -37.69 1.14
CA GLY A 53 -2.06 -37.12 0.30
C GLY A 53 -2.10 -35.60 0.38
N LEU A 54 -1.92 -35.03 1.58
CA LEU A 54 -1.90 -33.58 1.77
C LEU A 54 -0.63 -32.92 1.18
N ARG A 55 0.54 -33.58 1.28
CA ARG A 55 1.78 -33.12 0.61
C ARG A 55 1.63 -33.12 -0.90
N PHE A 56 1.06 -34.18 -1.47
CA PHE A 56 0.74 -34.24 -2.90
C PHE A 56 -0.25 -33.15 -3.32
N ASP A 57 -1.32 -32.96 -2.55
CA ASP A 57 -2.33 -31.93 -2.80
C ASP A 57 -1.75 -30.51 -2.77
N TRP A 58 -0.83 -30.26 -1.84
CA TRP A 58 -0.07 -29.02 -1.76
C TRP A 58 0.83 -28.83 -2.99
N GLN A 59 1.54 -29.86 -3.43
CA GLN A 59 2.38 -29.79 -4.63
C GLN A 59 1.54 -29.51 -5.89
N LEU A 60 0.38 -30.15 -6.04
CA LEU A 60 -0.55 -29.85 -7.12
C LEU A 60 -1.02 -28.38 -7.08
N SER A 61 -1.40 -27.90 -5.89
CA SER A 61 -1.79 -26.49 -5.73
C SER A 61 -0.65 -25.52 -6.03
N LYS A 62 0.61 -25.89 -5.70
CA LYS A 62 1.79 -25.12 -6.06
C LYS A 62 1.97 -25.02 -7.56
N LEU A 63 1.91 -26.15 -8.27
CA LEU A 63 2.05 -26.19 -9.72
C LEU A 63 0.94 -25.42 -10.43
N HIS A 64 -0.30 -25.48 -9.92
CA HIS A 64 -1.41 -24.69 -10.44
C HIS A 64 -1.15 -23.19 -10.31
N LEU A 65 -0.74 -22.72 -9.13
CA LEU A 65 -0.36 -21.31 -8.94
C LEU A 65 0.80 -20.89 -9.85
N GLU A 66 1.82 -21.75 -10.02
CA GLU A 66 2.93 -21.49 -10.95
C GLU A 66 2.50 -21.44 -12.42
N SER A 67 1.49 -22.20 -12.83
CA SER A 67 0.89 -22.09 -14.17
C SER A 67 0.24 -20.73 -14.35
N LEU A 68 -0.62 -20.33 -13.41
CA LEU A 68 -1.30 -19.03 -13.43
C LEU A 68 -0.30 -17.87 -13.47
N ILE A 69 0.79 -17.96 -12.68
CA ILE A 69 1.85 -16.94 -12.71
C ILE A 69 2.52 -16.87 -14.09
N ARG A 70 2.80 -18.02 -14.72
CA ARG A 70 3.37 -18.09 -16.08
C ARG A 70 2.42 -17.53 -17.15
N GLU A 71 1.12 -17.71 -16.97
CA GLU A 71 0.07 -17.13 -17.82
C GLU A 71 -0.12 -15.62 -17.61
N GLY A 72 0.54 -15.03 -16.62
CA GLY A 72 0.53 -13.59 -16.37
C GLY A 72 -0.34 -13.13 -15.20
N ALA A 73 -0.84 -14.05 -14.36
CA ALA A 73 -1.66 -13.71 -13.20
C ALA A 73 -0.99 -12.69 -12.25
N LYS A 74 0.35 -12.72 -12.15
CA LYS A 74 1.11 -11.76 -11.32
C LYS A 74 0.90 -10.31 -11.78
N TRP A 75 0.64 -10.10 -13.07
CA TRP A 75 0.48 -8.78 -13.66
C TRP A 75 -0.99 -8.33 -13.68
N CYS A 76 -1.92 -9.24 -13.97
CA CYS A 76 -3.35 -8.89 -13.91
C CYS A 76 -3.85 -8.75 -12.45
N PHE A 77 -3.38 -9.62 -11.55
CA PHE A 77 -3.90 -9.78 -10.20
C PHE A 77 -2.77 -9.92 -9.16
N PRO A 78 -1.90 -8.91 -9.01
CA PRO A 78 -0.72 -8.99 -8.15
C PRO A 78 -1.06 -9.31 -6.69
N ALA A 79 -2.13 -8.70 -6.15
CA ALA A 79 -2.55 -8.93 -4.77
C ALA A 79 -3.03 -10.38 -4.54
N ALA A 80 -3.80 -10.95 -5.47
CA ALA A 80 -4.30 -12.32 -5.35
C ALA A 80 -3.16 -13.34 -5.39
N VAL A 81 -2.17 -13.13 -6.26
CA VAL A 81 -0.97 -13.97 -6.35
C VAL A 81 -0.16 -13.91 -5.05
N VAL A 82 0.08 -12.72 -4.49
CA VAL A 82 0.80 -12.60 -3.21
C VAL A 82 0.05 -13.31 -2.08
N GLN A 83 -1.26 -13.12 -1.98
CA GLN A 83 -2.08 -13.83 -0.98
C GLN A 83 -2.02 -15.36 -1.16
N ALA A 84 -2.01 -15.84 -2.41
CA ALA A 84 -1.89 -17.26 -2.71
C ALA A 84 -0.52 -17.83 -2.29
N LEU A 85 0.57 -17.08 -2.52
CA LEU A 85 1.92 -17.44 -2.07
C LEU A 85 2.04 -17.46 -0.54
N GLU A 86 1.53 -16.44 0.15
CA GLU A 86 1.51 -16.40 1.61
C GLU A 86 0.72 -17.58 2.20
N LYS A 87 -0.43 -17.90 1.59
CA LYS A 87 -1.25 -19.05 1.99
C LYS A 87 -0.54 -20.38 1.74
N GLN A 88 0.13 -20.52 0.59
CA GLN A 88 0.96 -21.69 0.28
C GLN A 88 2.07 -21.91 1.32
N ASN A 89 2.78 -20.85 1.70
CA ASN A 89 3.84 -20.91 2.73
C ASN A 89 3.27 -21.23 4.12
N ARG A 90 2.07 -20.73 4.44
CA ARG A 90 1.36 -21.12 5.65
C ARG A 90 1.00 -22.62 5.66
N ILE A 91 0.48 -23.16 4.56
CA ILE A 91 0.14 -24.58 4.46
C ILE A 91 1.40 -25.45 4.60
N ALA A 92 2.50 -25.06 3.96
CA ALA A 92 3.78 -25.74 4.09
C ALA A 92 4.21 -25.85 5.56
N ARG A 93 4.10 -24.75 6.33
CA ARG A 93 4.39 -24.75 7.78
C ARG A 93 3.45 -25.63 8.59
N GLN A 94 2.17 -25.71 8.22
CA GLN A 94 1.20 -26.58 8.89
C GLN A 94 1.53 -28.05 8.65
N LEU A 95 1.90 -28.43 7.42
CA LEU A 95 2.30 -29.79 7.08
C LEU A 95 3.58 -30.21 7.82
N ASP A 96 4.59 -29.32 7.84
CA ASP A 96 5.84 -29.55 8.56
C ASP A 96 5.63 -29.65 10.08
N GLY A 97 4.75 -28.80 10.62
CA GLY A 97 4.37 -28.80 12.03
C GLY A 97 3.36 -29.89 12.44
N GLY A 98 2.98 -30.80 11.55
CA GLY A 98 2.03 -31.89 11.84
C GLY A 98 0.57 -31.43 12.07
N LEU A 99 0.22 -30.20 11.71
CA LEU A 99 -1.13 -29.63 11.81
C LEU A 99 -2.00 -30.05 10.62
N LEU A 100 -2.20 -31.36 10.46
CA LEU A 100 -2.79 -31.95 9.25
C LEU A 100 -4.23 -31.48 8.97
N LEU A 101 -5.06 -31.29 10.02
CA LEU A 101 -6.44 -30.81 9.86
C LEU A 101 -6.49 -29.36 9.36
N ASP A 102 -5.63 -28.50 9.91
CA ASP A 102 -5.53 -27.11 9.48
C ASP A 102 -5.01 -27.01 8.04
N ALA A 103 -3.98 -27.80 7.72
CA ALA A 103 -3.45 -27.89 6.37
C ALA A 103 -4.50 -28.37 5.37
N ALA A 104 -5.28 -29.41 5.71
CA ALA A 104 -6.35 -29.94 4.86
C ALA A 104 -7.42 -28.89 4.56
N ASN A 105 -7.89 -28.16 5.58
CA ASN A 105 -8.87 -27.08 5.40
C ASN A 105 -8.28 -25.95 4.54
N ASP A 106 -7.04 -25.54 4.83
CA ASP A 106 -6.38 -24.46 4.11
C ASP A 106 -6.08 -24.84 2.64
N LEU A 107 -5.82 -26.11 2.34
CA LEU A 107 -5.69 -26.63 0.97
C LEU A 107 -6.99 -26.57 0.17
N VAL A 108 -8.12 -26.93 0.79
CA VAL A 108 -9.44 -26.82 0.14
C VAL A 108 -9.75 -25.36 -0.19
N ILE A 109 -9.49 -24.45 0.75
CA ILE A 109 -9.65 -23.00 0.54
C ILE A 109 -8.73 -22.51 -0.57
N GLN A 110 -7.46 -22.94 -0.56
CA GLN A 110 -6.47 -22.53 -1.56
C GLN A 110 -6.88 -22.98 -2.97
N ARG A 111 -7.26 -24.24 -3.15
CA ARG A 111 -7.74 -24.76 -4.44
C ARG A 111 -8.92 -23.97 -4.98
N LYS A 112 -9.91 -23.69 -4.13
CA LYS A 112 -11.07 -22.86 -4.52
C LYS A 112 -10.65 -21.47 -4.98
N ARG A 113 -9.70 -20.83 -4.27
CA ARG A 113 -9.19 -19.51 -4.65
C ARG A 113 -8.40 -19.53 -5.96
N LEU A 114 -7.57 -20.56 -6.19
CA LEU A 114 -6.83 -20.70 -7.43
C LEU A 114 -7.76 -20.91 -8.63
N ASN A 115 -8.81 -21.74 -8.49
CA ASN A 115 -9.82 -21.90 -9.54
C ASN A 115 -10.56 -20.59 -9.84
N GLN A 116 -10.87 -19.79 -8.81
CA GLN A 116 -11.49 -18.47 -9.01
C GLN A 116 -10.54 -17.51 -9.73
N LEU A 117 -9.26 -17.52 -9.34
CA LEU A 117 -8.23 -16.69 -9.99
C LEU A 117 -8.01 -17.09 -11.44
N GLU A 118 -8.03 -18.38 -11.76
CA GLU A 118 -7.98 -18.92 -13.13
C GLU A 118 -9.13 -18.38 -13.98
N GLN A 119 -10.38 -18.52 -13.51
CA GLN A 119 -11.55 -17.99 -14.22
C GLN A 119 -11.48 -16.47 -14.45
N GLN A 120 -10.98 -15.72 -13.46
CA GLN A 120 -10.77 -14.27 -13.59
C GLN A 120 -9.66 -13.95 -14.59
N LEU A 121 -8.59 -14.73 -14.60
CA LEU A 121 -7.48 -14.58 -15.53
C LEU A 121 -7.91 -14.86 -16.97
N ASP A 122 -8.64 -15.95 -17.22
CA ASP A 122 -9.19 -16.28 -18.52
C ASP A 122 -10.07 -15.15 -19.05
N TYR A 123 -10.95 -14.61 -18.19
CA TYR A 123 -11.80 -13.49 -18.55
C TYR A 123 -10.99 -12.24 -18.94
N VAL A 124 -10.04 -11.82 -18.10
CA VAL A 124 -9.24 -10.60 -18.35
C VAL A 124 -8.34 -10.78 -19.57
N THR A 125 -7.70 -11.94 -19.71
CA THR A 125 -6.78 -12.21 -20.82
C THR A 125 -7.49 -12.35 -22.17
N SER A 126 -8.78 -12.70 -22.17
CA SER A 126 -9.62 -12.64 -23.38
C SER A 126 -9.84 -11.22 -23.89
N GLN A 127 -9.70 -10.20 -23.04
CA GLN A 127 -9.97 -8.80 -23.36
C GLN A 127 -8.71 -7.93 -23.41
N THR A 128 -7.68 -8.25 -22.61
CA THR A 128 -6.49 -7.42 -22.39
C THR A 128 -5.23 -8.29 -22.25
N ARG A 129 -4.04 -7.75 -22.54
CA ARG A 129 -2.77 -8.46 -22.32
C ARG A 129 -2.10 -7.99 -21.03
N CYS A 130 -1.82 -8.93 -20.12
CA CYS A 130 -1.10 -8.67 -18.87
C CYS A 130 0.38 -9.02 -19.04
N VAL A 131 1.16 -8.08 -19.57
CA VAL A 131 2.57 -8.27 -19.87
C VAL A 131 3.41 -7.59 -18.78
N PRO A 132 4.55 -8.19 -18.36
CA PRO A 132 5.53 -7.49 -17.52
C PRO A 132 5.92 -6.13 -18.12
N PRO A 133 6.21 -5.11 -17.28
CA PRO A 133 6.78 -3.88 -17.77
C PRO A 133 8.13 -4.18 -18.47
N GLN A 134 8.41 -3.49 -19.58
CA GLN A 134 9.63 -3.74 -20.37
C GLN A 134 10.93 -3.56 -19.58
N ASN A 135 10.91 -2.72 -18.54
CA ASN A 135 12.02 -2.53 -17.62
C ASN A 135 11.51 -2.47 -16.18
N GLU A 136 11.59 -3.60 -15.49
CA GLU A 136 11.13 -3.79 -14.11
C GLU A 136 11.79 -2.78 -13.15
N GLN A 137 13.08 -2.50 -13.31
CA GLN A 137 13.79 -1.54 -12.45
C GLN A 137 13.26 -0.11 -12.62
N SER A 138 13.03 0.34 -13.87
CA SER A 138 12.46 1.67 -14.11
C SER A 138 11.02 1.80 -13.57
N PHE A 139 10.26 0.70 -13.61
CA PHE A 139 8.91 0.65 -13.08
C PHE A 139 8.90 0.72 -11.55
N VAL A 140 9.72 -0.10 -10.88
CA VAL A 140 9.88 -0.06 -9.42
C VAL A 140 10.38 1.31 -8.96
N ASN A 141 11.37 1.89 -9.65
CA ASN A 141 11.86 3.23 -9.34
C ASN A 141 10.73 4.27 -9.50
N SER A 142 9.92 4.17 -10.56
CA SER A 142 8.79 5.08 -10.77
C SER A 142 7.72 4.94 -9.68
N LEU A 143 7.38 3.71 -9.26
CA LEU A 143 6.46 3.48 -8.16
C LEU A 143 6.98 4.06 -6.84
N SER A 144 8.26 3.84 -6.53
CA SER A 144 8.88 4.37 -5.31
C SER A 144 8.84 5.90 -5.25
N LEU A 145 9.04 6.55 -6.42
CA LEU A 145 8.94 8.00 -6.55
C LEU A 145 7.50 8.49 -6.36
N ILE A 146 6.51 7.81 -6.96
CA ILE A 146 5.09 8.16 -6.81
C ILE A 146 4.65 8.03 -5.34
N GLU A 147 5.07 6.98 -4.65
CA GLU A 147 4.79 6.79 -3.23
C GLU A 147 5.43 7.90 -2.37
N GLU A 148 6.68 8.26 -2.65
CA GLU A 148 7.37 9.37 -1.97
C GLU A 148 6.63 10.70 -2.21
N LEU A 149 6.25 10.99 -3.46
CA LEU A 149 5.50 12.18 -3.82
C LEU A 149 4.15 12.24 -3.11
N ASN A 150 3.41 11.13 -3.07
CA ASN A 150 2.12 11.06 -2.39
C ASN A 150 2.26 11.42 -0.91
N ARG A 151 3.28 10.87 -0.22
CA ARG A 151 3.56 11.20 1.18
C ARG A 151 3.91 12.66 1.43
N LEU A 152 4.60 13.31 0.49
CA LEU A 152 4.93 14.74 0.60
C LEU A 152 3.68 15.60 0.36
N LEU A 153 2.86 15.24 -0.63
CA LEU A 153 1.73 16.03 -1.09
C LEU A 153 0.50 15.91 -0.16
N ASN A 154 0.28 14.76 0.47
CA ASN A 154 -0.93 14.44 1.25
C ASN A 154 -0.64 14.27 2.74
N VAL A 155 -0.13 15.31 3.39
CA VAL A 155 0.13 15.33 4.85
C VAL A 155 -1.02 15.93 5.65
N ASP A 156 -1.08 15.64 6.94
CA ASP A 156 -2.04 16.25 7.87
C ASP A 156 -1.70 17.70 8.22
N ASN A 157 -2.70 18.44 8.76
CA ASN A 157 -2.56 19.80 9.30
C ASN A 157 -2.08 20.83 8.25
N GLN A 158 -2.76 20.86 7.12
CA GLN A 158 -2.42 21.73 5.99
C GLN A 158 -2.93 23.17 6.16
N PHE A 159 -4.10 23.35 6.80
CA PHE A 159 -4.79 24.64 6.91
C PHE A 159 -5.33 24.89 8.32
N ALA A 160 -5.34 26.16 8.72
CA ALA A 160 -6.05 26.61 9.90
C ALA A 160 -7.58 26.62 9.67
N ILE A 161 -8.33 26.75 10.78
CA ILE A 161 -9.79 26.92 10.73
C ILE A 161 -10.11 28.17 9.92
N ASN A 162 -11.10 28.06 9.03
CA ASN A 162 -11.60 29.16 8.22
C ASN A 162 -10.52 29.93 7.42
N SER A 163 -9.44 29.25 7.03
CA SER A 163 -8.33 29.86 6.31
C SER A 163 -7.96 29.06 5.06
N THR A 164 -7.53 29.79 4.04
CA THR A 164 -6.88 29.28 2.83
C THR A 164 -5.35 29.38 2.92
N GLU A 165 -4.82 29.94 4.00
CA GLU A 165 -3.39 30.05 4.24
C GLU A 165 -2.77 28.69 4.56
N ILE A 166 -1.70 28.36 3.84
CA ILE A 166 -0.99 27.09 3.97
C ILE A 166 -0.06 27.12 5.19
N ASN A 167 -0.09 26.04 5.96
CA ASN A 167 0.87 25.81 7.04
C ASN A 167 2.31 25.81 6.49
N PRO A 168 3.26 26.57 7.07
CA PRO A 168 4.65 26.62 6.61
C PRO A 168 5.33 25.25 6.48
N LYS A 169 4.98 24.29 7.35
CA LYS A 169 5.50 22.91 7.25
C LYS A 169 5.00 22.23 5.96
N TYR A 170 3.74 22.41 5.62
CA TYR A 170 3.17 21.87 4.39
C TYR A 170 3.76 22.54 3.16
N MET A 171 3.98 23.86 3.20
CA MET A 171 4.67 24.61 2.15
C MET A 171 6.07 24.03 1.85
N GLY A 172 6.83 23.63 2.88
CA GLY A 172 8.12 22.96 2.71
C GLY A 172 8.01 21.62 1.97
N ASN A 173 7.00 20.81 2.28
CA ASN A 173 6.76 19.55 1.56
C ASN A 173 6.36 19.79 0.10
N LEU A 174 5.52 20.80 -0.16
CA LEU A 174 5.15 21.19 -1.53
C LEU A 174 6.38 21.61 -2.35
N ALA A 175 7.36 22.30 -1.73
CA ALA A 175 8.60 22.67 -2.40
C ALA A 175 9.45 21.44 -2.79
N ILE A 176 9.60 20.47 -1.87
CA ILE A 176 10.33 19.22 -2.13
C ILE A 176 9.62 18.39 -3.22
N ALA A 177 8.30 18.28 -3.13
CA ALA A 177 7.51 17.56 -4.13
C ALA A 177 7.60 18.23 -5.50
N ALA A 178 7.53 19.57 -5.55
CA ALA A 178 7.65 20.34 -6.78
C ALA A 178 9.00 20.11 -7.47
N ASP A 179 10.10 20.08 -6.72
CA ASP A 179 11.44 19.82 -7.26
C ASP A 179 11.51 18.44 -7.95
N LYS A 180 10.98 17.41 -7.29
CA LYS A 180 10.90 16.05 -7.86
C LYS A 180 9.99 15.97 -9.09
N LEU A 181 8.85 16.69 -9.07
CA LEU A 181 7.88 16.72 -10.17
C LEU A 181 8.38 17.47 -11.42
N LYS A 182 9.38 18.34 -11.29
CA LYS A 182 10.04 18.97 -12.45
C LYS A 182 10.79 17.97 -13.31
N ALA A 183 11.40 16.96 -12.69
CA ALA A 183 12.13 15.90 -13.39
C ALA A 183 11.20 14.94 -14.16
N ARG A 184 9.88 14.97 -13.89
CA ARG A 184 8.87 14.07 -14.44
C ARG A 184 7.76 14.84 -15.12
N GLN A 185 7.95 15.19 -16.38
CA GLN A 185 6.98 16.00 -17.15
C GLN A 185 5.73 15.20 -17.57
N ASP A 186 5.80 13.87 -17.48
CA ASP A 186 4.73 12.92 -17.77
C ASP A 186 3.62 12.85 -16.70
N LEU A 187 3.84 13.49 -15.55
CA LEU A 187 2.90 13.51 -14.43
C LEU A 187 2.06 14.78 -14.43
N THR A 188 0.77 14.67 -14.17
CA THR A 188 -0.12 15.80 -13.89
C THR A 188 -0.74 15.62 -12.50
N LEU A 189 -1.23 16.72 -11.93
CA LEU A 189 -1.79 16.75 -10.58
C LEU A 189 -3.27 17.16 -10.64
N SER A 190 -4.10 16.41 -9.95
CA SER A 190 -5.48 16.81 -9.61
C SER A 190 -5.53 17.17 -8.13
N VAL A 191 -5.88 18.43 -7.85
CA VAL A 191 -5.84 19.03 -6.52
C VAL A 191 -7.27 19.29 -6.06
N THR A 192 -7.75 18.53 -5.09
CA THR A 192 -9.13 18.60 -4.61
C THR A 192 -9.16 19.17 -3.20
N GLY A 193 -9.88 20.28 -3.02
CA GLY A 193 -10.08 20.90 -1.72
C GLY A 193 -11.25 20.29 -0.95
N HIS A 194 -11.09 20.21 0.37
CA HIS A 194 -12.13 19.78 1.31
C HIS A 194 -12.24 20.77 2.48
N ALA A 195 -13.45 20.87 3.01
CA ALA A 195 -13.79 21.58 4.23
C ALA A 195 -14.22 20.58 5.32
N ASP A 196 -14.16 21.01 6.58
CA ASP A 196 -14.82 20.26 7.65
C ASP A 196 -16.32 20.57 7.68
N SER A 197 -17.09 19.81 8.47
CA SER A 197 -18.55 19.90 8.53
C SER A 197 -19.10 21.17 9.21
N SER A 198 -18.24 22.13 9.54
CA SER A 198 -18.67 23.36 10.22
C SER A 198 -19.00 24.44 9.20
N GLY A 199 -20.19 25.02 9.28
CA GLY A 199 -20.58 26.17 8.47
C GLY A 199 -21.67 25.85 7.45
N ASN A 200 -21.83 26.74 6.47
CA ASN A 200 -22.78 26.57 5.38
C ASN A 200 -22.10 25.85 4.19
N SER A 201 -22.82 24.98 3.50
CA SER A 201 -22.30 24.20 2.38
C SER A 201 -21.70 25.08 1.26
N GLU A 202 -22.39 26.16 0.85
CA GLU A 202 -21.87 27.08 -0.18
C GLU A 202 -20.59 27.79 0.27
N PHE A 203 -20.48 28.08 1.57
CA PHE A 203 -19.28 28.68 2.13
C PHE A 203 -18.12 27.68 2.14
N ASN A 204 -18.40 26.45 2.54
CA ASN A 204 -17.44 25.36 2.59
C ASN A 204 -16.92 24.98 1.20
N GLU A 205 -17.77 25.05 0.18
CA GLU A 205 -17.39 24.88 -1.22
C GLU A 205 -16.40 25.96 -1.68
N LYS A 206 -16.69 27.24 -1.40
CA LYS A 206 -15.78 28.36 -1.74
C LYS A 206 -14.45 28.27 -0.98
N LEU A 207 -14.50 27.88 0.30
CA LEU A 207 -13.31 27.72 1.14
C LEU A 207 -12.43 26.57 0.64
N ALA A 208 -13.04 25.43 0.33
CA ALA A 208 -12.35 24.27 -0.23
C ALA A 208 -11.70 24.60 -1.58
N MET A 209 -12.41 25.27 -2.49
CA MET A 209 -11.84 25.75 -3.76
C MET A 209 -10.66 26.70 -3.52
N GLY A 210 -10.80 27.68 -2.61
CA GLY A 210 -9.73 28.61 -2.28
C GLY A 210 -8.46 27.92 -1.74
N ARG A 211 -8.61 26.82 -0.99
CA ARG A 211 -7.47 26.00 -0.53
C ARG A 211 -6.78 25.28 -1.68
N ALA A 212 -7.55 24.66 -2.59
CA ALA A 212 -7.01 23.99 -3.77
C ALA A 212 -6.25 24.98 -4.67
N GLU A 213 -6.81 26.17 -4.88
CA GLU A 213 -6.15 27.24 -5.62
C GLU A 213 -4.85 27.71 -4.94
N GLN A 214 -4.83 27.83 -3.62
CA GLN A 214 -3.61 28.22 -2.91
C GLN A 214 -2.50 27.19 -3.08
N VAL A 215 -2.83 25.90 -2.96
CA VAL A 215 -1.87 24.82 -3.24
C VAL A 215 -1.34 24.90 -4.66
N LYS A 216 -2.22 25.11 -5.65
CA LYS A 216 -1.83 25.32 -7.05
C LYS A 216 -0.88 26.52 -7.19
N ARG A 217 -1.17 27.64 -6.54
CA ARG A 217 -0.31 28.85 -6.58
C ARG A 217 1.09 28.54 -6.05
N TYR A 218 1.22 27.88 -4.89
CA TYR A 218 2.53 27.52 -4.34
C TYR A 218 3.30 26.54 -5.22
N LEU A 219 2.65 25.49 -5.72
CA LEU A 219 3.30 24.55 -6.66
C LEU A 219 3.77 25.26 -7.93
N THR A 220 3.00 26.24 -8.42
CA THR A 220 3.40 27.08 -9.57
C THR A 220 4.59 27.96 -9.24
N ILE A 221 4.61 28.62 -8.07
CA ILE A 221 5.74 29.43 -7.58
C ILE A 221 7.02 28.58 -7.48
N PHE A 222 6.88 27.33 -7.04
CA PHE A 222 7.99 26.39 -6.98
C PHE A 222 8.40 25.83 -8.34
N GLY A 223 7.72 26.22 -9.43
CA GLY A 223 8.15 26.00 -10.81
C GLY A 223 7.43 24.86 -11.53
N LEU A 224 6.25 24.44 -11.08
CA LEU A 224 5.37 23.60 -11.90
C LEU A 224 4.58 24.46 -12.88
N ALA A 225 4.42 23.97 -14.11
CA ALA A 225 3.58 24.60 -15.12
C ALA A 225 2.10 24.56 -14.68
N PRO A 226 1.35 25.69 -14.71
CA PRO A 226 -0.05 25.74 -14.29
C PRO A 226 -0.98 24.75 -15.00
N GLU A 227 -0.64 24.38 -16.23
CA GLU A 227 -1.38 23.45 -17.09
C GLU A 227 -1.30 22.01 -16.58
N ARG A 228 -0.30 21.68 -15.77
CA ARG A 228 -0.14 20.35 -15.14
C ARG A 228 -0.99 20.20 -13.88
N ILE A 229 -1.70 21.23 -13.45
CA ILE A 229 -2.43 21.25 -12.18
C ILE A 229 -3.91 21.61 -12.42
N THR A 230 -4.79 20.64 -12.22
CA THR A 230 -6.25 20.86 -12.19
C THR A 230 -6.72 21.01 -10.76
N THR A 231 -7.66 21.92 -10.50
CA THR A 231 -8.21 22.19 -9.17
C THR A 231 -9.69 21.88 -9.13
N HIS A 232 -10.11 21.19 -8.08
CA HIS A 232 -11.50 20.83 -7.81
C HIS A 232 -11.83 21.13 -6.35
N SER A 233 -13.12 21.17 -6.05
CA SER A 233 -13.64 21.32 -4.70
C SER A 233 -14.77 20.32 -4.49
N LEU A 234 -14.85 19.78 -3.28
CA LEU A 234 -15.95 18.94 -2.81
C LEU A 234 -16.61 19.50 -1.55
N GLY A 235 -16.20 20.69 -1.11
CA GLY A 235 -16.69 21.31 0.11
C GLY A 235 -16.59 20.34 1.29
N GLU A 236 -17.70 20.19 2.01
CA GLU A 236 -17.84 19.26 3.14
C GLU A 236 -18.44 17.88 2.75
N SER A 237 -18.78 17.67 1.47
CA SER A 237 -19.60 16.53 1.03
C SER A 237 -18.91 15.16 1.16
N LEU A 238 -17.57 15.14 1.09
CA LEU A 238 -16.76 13.92 1.15
C LEU A 238 -15.71 13.98 2.28
N PRO A 239 -16.13 13.78 3.55
CA PRO A 239 -15.21 13.74 4.68
C PRO A 239 -14.32 12.49 4.65
N LEU A 240 -13.06 12.59 5.08
CA LEU A 240 -12.18 11.42 5.21
C LEU A 240 -12.58 10.57 6.41
N TYR A 241 -12.93 11.24 7.50
CA TYR A 241 -13.45 10.63 8.71
C TYR A 241 -14.77 11.29 9.09
N VAL A 242 -15.76 10.46 9.40
CA VAL A 242 -17.05 10.93 9.90
C VAL A 242 -16.92 11.26 11.37
N GLY A 243 -17.34 12.46 11.76
CA GLY A 243 -17.36 12.89 13.16
C GLY A 243 -17.07 14.38 13.34
N GLU A 244 -17.29 14.88 14.56
CA GLU A 244 -17.18 16.31 14.88
C GLU A 244 -16.06 16.64 15.86
N THR A 245 -15.22 15.66 16.21
CA THR A 245 -14.12 15.91 17.15
C THR A 245 -13.11 16.90 16.53
N PRO A 246 -12.41 17.71 17.34
CA PRO A 246 -11.44 18.67 16.82
C PRO A 246 -10.36 18.04 15.94
N GLY A 247 -9.94 16.81 16.27
CA GLY A 247 -8.99 16.04 15.46
C GLY A 247 -9.58 15.65 14.10
N VAL A 248 -10.80 15.11 14.05
CA VAL A 248 -11.47 14.75 12.80
C VAL A 248 -11.68 15.99 11.91
N LYS A 249 -12.11 17.11 12.49
CA LYS A 249 -12.27 18.37 11.76
C LYS A 249 -10.93 18.84 11.17
N LEU A 250 -9.83 18.72 11.93
CA LEU A 250 -8.50 19.06 11.42
C LEU A 250 -8.11 18.22 10.20
N THR A 251 -8.33 16.91 10.24
CA THR A 251 -8.03 16.01 9.13
C THR A 251 -8.94 16.25 7.92
N ASN A 252 -10.19 16.67 8.14
CA ASN A 252 -11.12 17.00 7.05
C ASN A 252 -10.81 18.35 6.38
N ARG A 253 -10.14 19.29 7.07
CA ARG A 253 -9.58 20.52 6.47
C ARG A 253 -8.31 20.21 5.68
N ARG A 254 -8.47 19.54 4.54
CA ARG A 254 -7.36 19.07 3.70
C ARG A 254 -7.56 19.44 2.24
N VAL A 255 -6.46 19.38 1.52
CA VAL A 255 -6.38 19.22 0.08
C VAL A 255 -5.82 17.83 -0.16
N SER A 256 -6.48 17.10 -1.04
CA SER A 256 -6.04 15.79 -1.53
C SER A 256 -5.46 16.00 -2.92
N ILE A 257 -4.25 15.49 -3.18
CA ILE A 257 -3.56 15.61 -4.46
C ILE A 257 -3.36 14.23 -5.04
N GLU A 258 -3.95 14.02 -6.22
CA GLU A 258 -3.79 12.81 -7.00
C GLU A 258 -2.78 13.04 -8.13
N ILE A 259 -1.89 12.07 -8.32
CA ILE A 259 -0.88 12.09 -9.38
C ILE A 259 -1.41 11.25 -10.53
N ILE A 260 -1.59 11.87 -11.69
CA ILE A 260 -2.12 11.25 -12.91
C ILE A 260 -0.96 11.09 -13.89
N THR A 261 -0.82 9.90 -14.49
CA THR A 261 0.18 9.64 -15.53
C THR A 261 -0.44 9.90 -16.91
N ALA A 262 0.29 10.63 -17.77
CA ALA A 262 -0.15 10.92 -19.14
C ALA A 262 -0.27 9.67 -20.04
N ASP A 263 0.29 8.52 -19.63
CA ASP A 263 0.17 7.23 -20.31
C ASP A 263 -1.20 6.55 -20.10
N SER A 264 -2.14 7.20 -19.40
CA SER A 264 -3.51 6.72 -19.22
C SER A 264 -4.56 7.49 -20.03
N PRO A 265 -4.38 7.80 -21.34
CA PRO A 265 -5.42 8.52 -22.09
C PRO A 265 -6.66 7.66 -22.36
N ASN A 266 -6.64 6.37 -22.03
CA ASN A 266 -7.75 5.43 -22.29
C ASN A 266 -8.47 4.84 -21.06
N LEU A 267 -8.03 5.10 -19.82
CA LEU A 267 -8.77 4.62 -18.63
C LEU A 267 -9.74 5.66 -18.05
N SER A 268 -9.56 6.94 -18.37
CA SER A 268 -10.42 8.03 -17.86
C SER A 268 -11.62 8.34 -18.76
N LYS A 269 -11.65 7.87 -20.01
CA LYS A 269 -12.78 8.09 -20.92
C LYS A 269 -13.93 7.09 -20.71
N GLN A 270 -13.66 5.87 -20.27
CA GLN A 270 -14.70 4.85 -20.04
C GLN A 270 -15.42 4.97 -18.68
N GLY A 271 -14.85 5.70 -17.71
CA GLY A 271 -15.50 5.94 -16.41
C GLY A 271 -16.46 7.14 -16.38
N ARG A 272 -16.43 8.02 -17.40
CA ARG A 272 -17.28 9.23 -17.44
C ARG A 272 -18.64 9.02 -18.10
N GLU A 273 -18.80 7.99 -18.94
CA GLU A 273 -20.08 7.67 -19.58
C GLU A 273 -21.07 6.96 -18.65
N LEU A 274 -20.64 6.52 -17.47
CA LEU A 274 -21.48 5.83 -16.47
C LEU A 274 -22.12 6.76 -15.41
N TYR A 275 -21.79 8.06 -15.40
CA TYR A 275 -22.30 9.02 -14.41
C TYR A 275 -23.10 10.20 -15.00
N GLU A 276 -23.40 10.17 -16.30
CA GLU A 276 -24.27 11.17 -16.97
C GLU A 276 -25.63 10.59 -17.41
N GLN A 277 -25.99 9.39 -16.94
CA GLN A 277 -27.30 8.77 -17.21
C GLN A 277 -27.99 8.30 -15.92
N GLU A 278 -28.19 9.20 -14.96
CA GLU A 278 -29.31 9.13 -14.00
C GLU A 278 -29.86 10.53 -13.73
#